data_AF-A0A3B9T1A5-F1
#
_entry.id   AF-A0A3B9T1A5-F1
#
_cell.length_a   1.000
_cell.length_b   1.000
_cell.length_c   1.000
_cell.angle_alpha   90.00
_cell.angle_beta   90.00
_cell.angle_gamma   90.00
#
_symmetry.space_group_name_H-M   'P 1'
#
loop_
_entity.id
_entity.type
_entity.pdbx_description
1 polymer ?
#
loop_
_entity_poly.entity_id
_entity_poly.type
_entity_poly.pdbx_seq_one_letter_code
_entity_poly.pdbx_strand_id
1 'polypeptide(L)'
;YVKDGQAIGIGAGQQSRIHCTRLAGTKADNWWLRQAPQVLNLPFRDDIKRPDRDNAIDLYIGEDYMDILADGEWERVFTEKPPVFTKEERQAWIAQNTDVCLGSDAFFPFPDNIDRAYKSGVKYIVEPGGSIRDDIVIEQCNKYGIAMAFCGLRLFHH
;
A
#
# COMPACT_ATOMS: atom_id res chain seq x y z
N TYR A 1 -2.32 7.73 -1.22
CA TYR A 1 -2.93 6.70 -2.06
C TYR A 1 -4.42 6.64 -1.73
N VAL A 2 -5.26 6.79 -2.75
CA VAL A 2 -6.72 6.86 -2.65
C VAL A 2 -7.30 5.94 -3.72
N LYS A 3 -8.37 5.22 -3.38
CA LYS A 3 -9.13 4.39 -4.31
C LYS A 3 -10.59 4.35 -3.86
N ASP A 4 -11.54 4.31 -4.78
CA ASP A 4 -12.98 4.23 -4.51
C ASP A 4 -13.48 5.26 -3.48
N GLY A 5 -12.98 6.50 -3.57
CA GLY A 5 -13.39 7.60 -2.69
C GLY A 5 -12.83 7.56 -1.27
N GLN A 6 -11.90 6.65 -0.95
CA GLN A 6 -11.31 6.50 0.38
C GLN A 6 -9.78 6.48 0.36
N ALA A 7 -9.17 6.92 1.46
CA ALA A 7 -7.75 6.77 1.65
C ALA A 7 -7.40 5.31 1.93
N ILE A 8 -6.48 4.74 1.15
CA ILE A 8 -6.00 3.36 1.33
C ILE A 8 -4.55 3.32 1.84
N GLY A 9 -3.82 4.44 1.73
CA GLY A 9 -2.45 4.53 2.22
C GLY A 9 -1.99 5.98 2.39
N ILE A 10 -1.57 6.32 3.61
CA ILE A 10 -1.12 7.68 4.00
C ILE A 10 0.22 7.60 4.74
N GLY A 11 1.14 8.47 4.35
CA GLY A 11 2.37 8.76 5.08
C GLY A 11 2.30 10.15 5.69
N ALA A 12 2.81 10.30 6.91
CA ALA A 12 2.81 11.54 7.67
C ALA A 12 4.14 11.70 8.42
N GLY A 13 4.58 12.95 8.61
CA GLY A 13 5.77 13.28 9.40
C GLY A 13 7.12 12.82 8.82
N GLN A 14 7.16 12.43 7.55
CA GLN A 14 8.37 11.92 6.91
C GLN A 14 9.25 13.05 6.37
N GLN A 15 10.57 12.92 6.53
CA GLN A 15 11.54 13.92 6.06
C GLN A 15 11.98 13.71 4.59
N SER A 16 11.87 12.48 4.09
CA SER A 16 12.25 12.11 2.72
C SER A 16 11.00 11.78 1.90
N ARG A 17 10.91 12.37 0.70
CA ARG A 17 9.78 12.19 -0.21
C ARG A 17 9.60 10.72 -0.60
N ILE A 18 10.67 10.05 -1.02
CA ILE A 18 10.62 8.63 -1.38
C ILE A 18 10.29 7.73 -0.19
N HIS A 19 10.74 8.06 1.02
CA HIS A 19 10.37 7.30 2.21
C HIS A 19 8.89 7.43 2.51
N CYS A 20 8.32 8.64 2.39
CA CYS A 20 6.88 8.86 2.50
C CYS A 20 6.10 8.06 1.45
N THR A 21 6.53 8.10 0.18
CA THR A 21 5.91 7.36 -0.91
C THR A 21 5.94 5.85 -0.68
N ARG A 22 7.06 5.31 -0.19
CA ARG A 22 7.18 3.88 0.16
C ARG A 22 6.29 3.50 1.33
N LEU A 23 6.33 4.26 2.42
CA LEU A 23 5.53 4.00 3.62
C LEU A 23 4.02 4.05 3.31
N ALA A 24 3.58 5.08 2.60
CA ALA A 24 2.18 5.22 2.20
C ALA A 24 1.77 4.13 1.20
N GLY A 25 2.65 3.75 0.28
CA GLY A 25 2.43 2.67 -0.68
C GLY A 25 2.30 1.31 0.02
N THR A 26 3.16 1.02 1.01
CA THR A 26 3.09 -0.25 1.76
C THR A 26 1.77 -0.37 2.53
N LYS A 27 1.25 0.74 3.08
CA LYS A 27 -0.09 0.74 3.68
C LYS A 27 -1.20 0.45 2.65
N ALA A 28 -1.09 1.01 1.45
CA ALA A 28 -2.02 0.72 0.35
C ALA A 28 -1.96 -0.74 -0.10
N ASP A 29 -0.76 -1.30 -0.19
CA ASP A 29 -0.55 -2.72 -0.54
C ASP A 29 -1.15 -3.63 0.54
N ASN A 30 -0.96 -3.32 1.82
CA ASN A 30 -1.57 -4.06 2.93
C ASN A 30 -3.10 -3.97 2.91
N TRP A 31 -3.67 -2.78 2.67
CA TRP A 31 -5.11 -2.61 2.48
C TRP A 31 -5.66 -3.49 1.34
N TRP A 32 -4.91 -3.60 0.23
CA TRP A 32 -5.29 -4.45 -0.89
C TRP A 32 -5.15 -5.95 -0.58
N LEU A 33 -4.10 -6.35 0.13
CA LEU A 33 -3.88 -7.73 0.56
C LEU A 33 -4.98 -8.23 1.49
N ARG A 34 -5.59 -7.37 2.32
CA ARG A 34 -6.74 -7.74 3.16
C ARG A 34 -7.95 -8.25 2.37
N GLN A 35 -7.99 -7.98 1.07
CA GLN A 35 -9.07 -8.40 0.16
C GLN A 35 -8.71 -9.69 -0.60
N ALA A 36 -7.51 -10.23 -0.42
CA ALA A 36 -7.10 -11.47 -1.06
C ALA A 36 -7.97 -12.65 -0.61
N PRO A 37 -8.31 -13.60 -1.51
CA PRO A 37 -9.08 -14.78 -1.14
C PRO A 37 -8.48 -15.56 0.03
N GLN A 38 -7.15 -15.61 0.15
CA GLN A 38 -6.46 -16.23 1.29
C GLN A 38 -6.78 -15.55 2.62
N VAL A 39 -6.91 -14.22 2.64
CA VAL A 39 -7.26 -13.45 3.85
C VAL A 39 -8.76 -13.54 4.16
N LEU A 40 -9.60 -13.42 3.13
CA LEU A 40 -11.06 -13.47 3.28
C LEU A 40 -11.55 -14.85 3.77
N ASN A 41 -10.83 -15.91 3.42
CA ASN A 41 -11.15 -17.29 3.81
C ASN A 41 -10.27 -17.80 4.97
N LEU A 42 -9.65 -16.90 5.75
CA LEU A 42 -8.90 -17.33 6.93
C LEU A 42 -9.80 -18.13 7.88
N PRO A 43 -9.34 -19.31 8.35
CA PRO A 43 -10.15 -20.24 9.10
C PRO A 43 -10.24 -19.84 10.58
N PHE A 44 -10.85 -18.69 10.85
CA PHE A 44 -11.05 -18.20 12.23
C PHE A 44 -11.93 -19.15 13.04
N ARG A 45 -11.63 -19.27 14.33
CA ARG A 45 -12.56 -19.91 15.28
C ARG A 45 -13.84 -19.09 15.41
N ASP A 46 -14.96 -19.75 15.71
CA ASP A 46 -16.26 -19.07 15.83
C ASP A 46 -16.37 -18.14 17.05
N ASP A 47 -15.54 -18.34 18.08
CA ASP A 47 -15.56 -17.62 19.36
C ASP A 47 -14.71 -16.34 19.38
N ILE A 48 -14.00 -16.03 18.29
CA ILE A 48 -13.07 -14.90 18.24
C ILE A 48 -13.79 -13.55 18.10
N LYS A 49 -13.33 -12.55 18.84
CA LYS A 49 -13.89 -11.20 18.77
C LYS A 49 -13.35 -10.45 17.55
N ARG A 50 -14.15 -9.50 17.06
CA ARG A 50 -13.78 -8.67 15.90
C ARG A 50 -12.41 -7.97 16.02
N PRO A 51 -12.03 -7.33 17.15
CA PRO A 51 -10.71 -6.71 17.27
C PRO A 51 -9.56 -7.71 17.17
N ASP A 52 -9.74 -8.91 17.73
CA ASP A 52 -8.71 -9.96 17.69
C ASP A 52 -8.56 -10.51 16.25
N ARG A 53 -9.67 -10.63 15.50
CA ARG A 53 -9.62 -10.95 14.06
C ARG A 53 -8.87 -9.91 13.27
N ASP A 54 -9.15 -8.63 13.49
CA ASP A 54 -8.51 -7.54 12.75
C ASP A 54 -6.99 -7.54 13.00
N ASN A 55 -6.56 -7.69 14.26
CA ASN A 55 -5.14 -7.81 14.61
C ASN A 55 -4.48 -9.06 13.99
N ALA A 56 -5.16 -10.20 14.02
CA ALA A 56 -4.65 -11.43 13.42
C ALA A 56 -4.46 -11.30 11.90
N ILE A 57 -5.40 -10.64 11.21
CA ILE A 57 -5.26 -10.33 9.78
C ILE A 57 -4.03 -9.47 9.55
N ASP A 58 -3.87 -8.38 10.31
CA ASP A 58 -2.77 -7.43 10.12
C ASP A 58 -1.40 -8.08 10.38
N LEU A 59 -1.29 -8.97 11.38
CA LEU A 59 -0.08 -9.78 11.62
C LEU A 59 0.16 -10.79 10.49
N TYR A 60 -0.88 -11.53 10.08
CA TYR A 60 -0.78 -12.54 9.03
C TYR A 60 -0.31 -11.98 7.69
N ILE A 61 -0.78 -10.78 7.31
CA ILE A 61 -0.30 -10.10 6.11
C ILE A 61 1.01 -9.32 6.33
N GLY A 62 1.47 -9.18 7.57
CA GLY A 62 2.68 -8.46 7.93
C GLY A 62 3.97 -9.25 7.65
N GLU A 63 5.10 -8.66 8.03
CA GLU A 63 6.38 -9.36 8.08
C GLU A 63 6.47 -10.26 9.33
N ASP A 64 5.73 -9.92 10.39
CA ASP A 64 5.67 -10.61 11.68
C ASP A 64 4.60 -11.72 11.71
N TYR A 65 4.28 -12.34 10.57
CA TYR A 65 3.24 -13.38 10.48
C TYR A 65 3.53 -14.59 11.38
N MET A 66 4.78 -14.82 11.78
CA MET A 66 5.13 -15.89 12.71
C MET A 66 4.63 -15.63 14.13
N ASP A 67 4.36 -14.38 14.51
CA ASP A 67 3.78 -14.06 15.82
C ASP A 67 2.36 -14.62 15.99
N ILE A 68 1.67 -14.90 14.87
CA ILE A 68 0.34 -15.52 14.87
C ILE A 68 0.34 -16.96 14.33
N LEU A 69 1.41 -17.39 13.63
CA LEU A 69 1.51 -18.72 13.02
C LEU A 69 2.48 -19.67 13.72
N ALA A 70 3.16 -19.24 14.78
CA ALA A 70 3.95 -20.14 15.62
C ALA A 70 3.07 -21.22 16.28
N ASP A 71 3.66 -22.38 16.52
CA ASP A 71 2.96 -23.50 17.16
C ASP A 71 2.55 -23.11 18.60
N GLY A 72 1.28 -23.27 18.93
CA GLY A 72 0.66 -22.81 20.18
C GLY A 72 -0.03 -21.45 20.10
N GLU A 73 0.30 -20.61 19.11
CA GLU A 73 -0.34 -19.30 18.91
C GLU A 73 -1.47 -19.36 17.89
N TRP A 74 -1.26 -20.05 16.76
CA TRP A 74 -2.27 -20.10 15.71
C TRP A 74 -3.55 -20.79 16.17
N GLU A 75 -3.44 -21.80 17.04
CA GLU A 75 -4.56 -22.58 17.60
C GLU A 75 -5.51 -21.73 18.46
N ARG A 76 -5.03 -20.57 18.94
CA ARG A 76 -5.81 -19.61 19.72
C ARG A 76 -6.76 -18.80 18.85
N VAL A 77 -6.50 -18.73 17.55
CA VAL A 77 -7.16 -17.82 16.60
C VAL A 77 -7.83 -18.56 15.45
N PHE A 78 -7.19 -19.61 14.94
CA PHE A 78 -7.63 -20.35 13.76
C PHE A 78 -8.01 -21.80 14.11
N THR A 79 -8.91 -22.39 13.33
CA THR A 79 -9.30 -23.81 13.43
C THR A 79 -8.27 -24.74 12.77
N GLU A 80 -7.54 -24.24 11.79
CA GLU A 80 -6.38 -24.89 11.15
C GLU A 80 -5.31 -23.85 10.81
N LYS A 81 -4.05 -24.27 10.71
CA LYS A 81 -2.93 -23.38 10.41
C LYS A 81 -3.02 -22.88 8.96
N PRO A 82 -3.27 -21.59 8.70
CA PRO A 82 -3.38 -21.09 7.33
C PRO A 82 -2.01 -21.11 6.63
N PRO A 83 -1.98 -21.34 5.31
CA PRO A 83 -0.75 -21.21 4.53
C PRO A 83 -0.28 -19.76 4.51
N VAL A 84 1.03 -19.53 4.42
CA VAL A 84 1.61 -18.19 4.32
C VAL A 84 1.69 -17.76 2.86
N PHE A 85 1.45 -16.48 2.59
CA PHE A 85 1.75 -15.89 1.29
C PHE A 85 3.22 -16.11 0.92
N THR A 86 3.46 -16.77 -0.20
CA THR A 86 4.75 -16.64 -0.88
C THR A 86 4.95 -15.20 -1.35
N LYS A 87 6.21 -14.82 -1.57
CA LYS A 87 6.55 -13.49 -2.09
C LYS A 87 5.91 -13.25 -3.46
N GLU A 88 5.86 -14.29 -4.28
CA GLU A 88 5.33 -14.30 -5.63
C GLU A 88 3.81 -14.14 -5.63
N GLU A 89 3.08 -14.87 -4.78
CA GLU A 89 1.63 -14.71 -4.64
C GLU A 89 1.25 -13.31 -4.17
N ARG A 90 1.99 -12.78 -3.18
CA ARG A 90 1.79 -11.42 -2.70
C ARG A 90 1.97 -10.40 -3.82
N GLN A 91 3.05 -10.52 -4.58
CA GLN A 91 3.31 -9.62 -5.71
C GLN A 91 2.27 -9.77 -6.81
N ALA A 92 1.85 -10.98 -7.13
CA ALA A 92 0.82 -11.26 -8.13
C ALA A 92 -0.55 -10.69 -7.73
N TRP A 93 -0.88 -10.71 -6.43
CA TRP A 93 -2.10 -10.09 -5.92
C TRP A 93 -2.03 -8.56 -5.97
N ILE A 94 -0.92 -7.97 -5.49
CA ILE A 94 -0.72 -6.50 -5.53
C ILE A 94 -0.73 -5.98 -6.96
N ALA A 95 -0.16 -6.72 -7.91
CA ALA A 95 -0.12 -6.34 -9.33
C ALA A 95 -1.52 -6.26 -9.98
N GLN A 96 -2.55 -6.88 -9.38
CA GLN A 96 -3.93 -6.76 -9.84
C GLN A 96 -4.61 -5.46 -9.37
N ASN A 97 -4.01 -4.72 -8.43
CA ASN A 97 -4.55 -3.44 -8.00
C ASN A 97 -4.35 -2.40 -9.12
N THR A 98 -5.43 -1.76 -9.56
CA THR A 98 -5.42 -0.69 -10.56
C THR A 98 -6.22 0.52 -10.08
N ASP A 99 -6.22 1.60 -10.88
CA ASP A 99 -7.08 2.77 -10.66
C ASP A 99 -6.86 3.48 -9.31
N VAL A 100 -5.62 3.40 -8.81
CA VAL A 100 -5.24 4.12 -7.60
C VAL A 100 -4.82 5.54 -7.95
N CYS A 101 -5.28 6.51 -7.15
CA CYS A 101 -4.87 7.90 -7.19
C CYS A 101 -3.80 8.18 -6.13
N LEU A 102 -2.79 8.97 -6.47
CA LEU A 102 -1.77 9.43 -5.53
C LEU A 102 -1.72 10.96 -5.52
N GLY A 103 -1.78 11.54 -4.33
CA GLY A 103 -1.52 12.97 -4.10
C GLY A 103 -0.23 13.15 -3.31
N SER A 104 0.56 14.17 -3.67
CA SER A 104 1.73 14.62 -2.92
C SER A 104 1.58 16.09 -2.54
N ASP A 105 1.93 16.44 -1.30
CA ASP A 105 1.87 17.81 -0.76
C ASP A 105 3.02 18.72 -1.25
N ALA A 106 4.09 18.13 -1.80
CA ALA A 106 5.16 18.81 -2.52
C ALA A 106 5.57 18.00 -3.76
N PHE A 107 6.39 18.63 -4.61
CA PHE A 107 6.88 18.01 -5.83
C PHE A 107 7.69 16.73 -5.57
N PHE A 108 7.73 15.84 -6.56
CA PHE A 108 8.60 14.67 -6.61
C PHE A 108 9.98 15.08 -7.16
N PRO A 109 11.06 14.87 -6.39
CA PRO A 109 12.39 15.27 -6.84
C PRO A 109 12.94 14.31 -7.90
N PHE A 110 12.52 13.04 -7.90
CA PHE A 110 13.06 11.99 -8.77
C PHE A 110 11.98 10.97 -9.19
N PRO A 111 12.20 10.23 -10.31
CA PRO A 111 11.28 9.23 -10.85
C PRO A 111 11.00 8.02 -9.95
N ASP A 112 11.85 7.77 -8.95
CA ASP A 112 11.72 6.63 -8.02
C ASP A 112 10.39 6.64 -7.24
N ASN A 113 9.79 7.81 -7.05
CA ASN A 113 8.46 7.97 -6.48
C ASN A 113 7.40 7.38 -7.41
N ILE A 114 7.52 7.62 -8.71
CA ILE A 114 6.62 7.13 -9.75
C ILE A 114 6.77 5.61 -9.89
N ASP A 115 8.01 5.10 -9.87
CA ASP A 115 8.28 3.66 -9.86
C ASP A 115 7.62 2.95 -8.68
N ARG A 116 7.71 3.54 -7.49
CA ARG A 116 7.09 2.97 -6.30
C ARG A 116 5.57 3.04 -6.38
N ALA A 117 5.02 4.16 -6.86
CA ALA A 117 3.58 4.37 -6.99
C ALA A 117 2.95 3.39 -7.99
N TYR A 118 3.59 3.20 -9.14
CA TYR A 118 3.14 2.27 -10.18
C TYR A 118 2.95 0.84 -9.66
N LYS A 119 3.87 0.38 -8.79
CA LYS A 119 3.80 -0.95 -8.16
C LYS A 119 2.58 -1.17 -7.26
N SER A 120 1.92 -0.09 -6.83
CA SER A 120 0.68 -0.14 -6.03
C SER A 120 -0.57 0.21 -6.86
N GLY A 121 -0.51 0.11 -8.18
CA GLY A 121 -1.67 0.30 -9.05
C GLY A 121 -1.99 1.75 -9.39
N VAL A 122 -1.06 2.68 -9.16
CA VAL A 122 -1.30 4.10 -9.43
C VAL A 122 -1.43 4.36 -10.92
N LYS A 123 -2.53 5.03 -11.30
CA LYS A 123 -2.83 5.50 -12.66
C LYS A 123 -3.01 7.01 -12.75
N TYR A 124 -3.20 7.67 -11.62
CA TYR A 124 -3.44 9.11 -11.54
C TYR A 124 -2.60 9.73 -10.43
N ILE A 125 -1.87 10.80 -10.74
CA ILE A 125 -1.01 11.53 -9.80
C ILE A 125 -1.37 13.01 -9.81
N VAL A 126 -1.46 13.62 -8.63
CA VAL A 126 -1.48 15.07 -8.45
C VAL A 126 -0.34 15.51 -7.53
N GLU A 127 0.37 16.54 -7.96
CA GLU A 127 1.41 17.19 -7.17
C GLU A 127 1.52 18.68 -7.52
N PRO A 128 2.28 19.49 -6.76
CA PRO A 128 2.38 20.93 -7.05
C PRO A 128 3.16 21.27 -8.32
N GLY A 129 4.09 20.41 -8.75
CA GLY A 129 5.11 20.73 -9.76
C GLY A 129 6.19 21.66 -9.21
N GLY A 130 7.18 21.99 -10.05
CA GLY A 130 8.27 22.93 -9.72
C GLY A 130 9.58 22.26 -9.32
N SER A 131 9.77 20.97 -9.61
CA SER A 131 11.09 20.36 -9.53
C SER A 131 11.94 20.83 -10.72
N ILE A 132 13.25 20.99 -10.51
CA ILE A 132 14.22 21.16 -11.62
C ILE A 132 14.18 19.93 -12.55
N ARG A 133 13.68 18.80 -12.05
CA ARG A 133 13.65 17.48 -12.71
C ARG A 133 12.22 17.03 -13.08
N ASP A 134 11.29 17.97 -13.26
CA ASP A 134 9.91 17.62 -13.64
C ASP A 134 9.86 16.86 -14.97
N ASP A 135 10.78 17.15 -15.90
CA ASP A 135 10.92 16.50 -17.21
C ASP A 135 11.06 14.97 -17.10
N ILE A 136 12.00 14.49 -16.27
CA ILE A 136 12.25 13.05 -16.09
C ILE A 136 11.14 12.37 -15.28
N VAL A 137 10.44 13.12 -14.42
CA VAL A 137 9.30 12.61 -13.65
C VAL A 137 8.08 12.43 -14.57
N ILE A 138 7.83 13.39 -15.45
CA ILE A 138 6.77 13.34 -16.47
C ILE A 138 7.06 12.20 -17.46
N GLU A 139 8.31 12.05 -17.93
CA GLU A 139 8.70 10.94 -18.81
C GLU A 139 8.39 9.59 -18.17
N GLN A 140 8.70 9.43 -16.88
CA GLN A 140 8.40 8.20 -16.16
C GLN A 140 6.90 7.93 -16.02
N CYS A 141 6.08 8.97 -15.82
CA CYS A 141 4.63 8.83 -15.83
C CYS A 141 4.11 8.38 -17.20
N ASN A 142 4.60 9.00 -18.28
CA ASN A 142 4.24 8.65 -19.65
C ASN A 142 4.61 7.19 -19.97
N LYS A 143 5.79 6.73 -19.55
CA LYS A 143 6.24 5.34 -19.72
C LYS A 143 5.27 4.32 -19.09
N TYR A 144 4.66 4.67 -17.97
CA TYR A 144 3.72 3.80 -17.26
C TYR A 144 2.24 4.06 -17.59
N GLY A 145 1.96 5.03 -18.47
CA GLY A 145 0.61 5.47 -18.78
C GLY A 145 -0.11 6.03 -17.54
N ILE A 146 0.60 6.78 -16.71
CA ILE A 146 0.07 7.47 -15.54
C ILE A 146 -0.28 8.91 -15.93
N ALA A 147 -1.54 9.31 -15.70
CA ALA A 147 -1.93 10.70 -15.85
C ALA A 147 -1.39 11.51 -14.65
N MET A 148 -0.67 12.59 -14.93
CA MET A 148 -0.10 13.49 -13.91
C MET A 148 -0.66 14.91 -14.08
N ALA A 149 -1.09 15.51 -12.98
CA ALA A 149 -1.57 16.88 -12.92
C ALA A 149 -0.73 17.73 -11.96
N PHE A 150 -0.29 18.90 -12.43
CA PHE A 150 0.37 19.91 -11.60
C PHE A 150 -0.67 20.91 -11.09
N CYS A 151 -0.82 21.00 -9.77
CA CYS A 151 -1.81 21.87 -9.14
C CYS A 151 -1.27 23.25 -8.73
N GLY A 152 0.06 23.46 -8.74
CA GLY A 152 0.68 24.72 -8.32
C GLY A 152 0.53 25.06 -6.83
N LEU A 153 -0.04 24.16 -6.02
CA LEU A 153 -0.35 24.40 -4.61
C LEU A 153 0.37 23.41 -3.70
N ARG A 154 1.33 23.90 -2.91
CA ARG A 154 1.96 23.12 -1.82
C ARG A 154 1.05 23.06 -0.60
N LEU A 155 0.99 21.89 0.05
CA LEU A 155 0.07 21.57 1.14
C LEU A 155 0.79 21.17 2.43
N PHE A 156 1.84 21.91 2.82
CA PHE A 156 2.56 21.64 4.06
C PHE A 156 1.68 21.90 5.29
N HIS A 157 1.82 21.04 6.28
CA HIS A 157 1.19 21.15 7.59
C HIS A 157 2.21 20.74 8.66
N HIS A 158 2.33 21.56 9.70
CA HIS A 158 3.31 21.42 10.78
C HIS A 158 2.60 21.31 12.12
#